data_AF-A0A374V7L3-F1
#
_entry.id   AF-A0A374V7L3-F1
#
_cell.length_a   1.000
_cell.length_b   1.000
_cell.length_c   1.000
_cell.angle_alpha   90.00
_cell.angle_beta   90.00
_cell.angle_gamma   90.00
#
_symmetry.space_group_name_H-M   'P 1'
#
loop_
_entity.id
_entity.type
_entity.pdbx_description
1 polymer ?
#
loop_
_entity_poly.entity_id
_entity_poly.type
_entity_poly.pdbx_seq_one_letter_code
_entity_poly.pdbx_strand_id
1 'polypeptide(L)'
;MYKDMADKKENAMGDGIPARLRGLDTNGNSISPTLAKVMDAMGFKRYVYELIDGQELSLETTDSGLYIVYVSYYAYVALYIISPYTHNSITSYDSRFFGNFVASTDLKILFGRKVDTGVLYIKNNSGQKVIVNIKKITI
;
A
#
# COMPACT_ATOMS: atom_id res chain seq x y z
N MET A 1 40.66 12.65 -20.43
CA MET A 1 40.34 11.21 -20.45
C MET A 1 39.56 10.91 -19.18
N TYR A 2 38.23 10.88 -19.25
CA TYR A 2 37.38 10.61 -18.09
C TYR A 2 37.46 9.12 -17.77
N LYS A 3 37.79 8.80 -16.51
CA LYS A 3 37.94 7.43 -16.02
C LYS A 3 36.56 6.89 -15.63
N ASP A 4 36.08 5.89 -16.38
CA ASP A 4 35.01 4.98 -15.95
C ASP A 4 35.49 4.17 -14.73
N MET A 5 35.27 4.71 -13.53
CA MET A 5 35.75 4.12 -12.26
C MET A 5 34.66 3.49 -11.39
N ALA A 6 33.39 3.49 -11.83
CA ALA A 6 32.30 2.89 -11.05
C ALA A 6 32.15 1.37 -11.28
N ASP A 7 32.26 0.88 -12.52
CA ASP A 7 31.94 -0.53 -12.84
C ASP A 7 33.07 -1.53 -12.55
N LYS A 8 34.33 -1.10 -12.53
CA LYS A 8 35.47 -2.02 -12.28
C LYS A 8 35.52 -2.59 -10.86
N LYS A 9 34.85 -1.98 -9.89
CA LYS A 9 34.94 -2.38 -8.47
C LYS A 9 34.07 -3.57 -8.09
N GLU A 10 32.96 -3.78 -8.79
CA GLU A 10 32.00 -4.84 -8.43
C GLU A 10 32.34 -6.16 -9.10
N ASN A 11 32.79 -6.10 -10.36
CA ASN A 11 33.30 -7.25 -11.09
C ASN A 11 34.79 -7.49 -10.83
N ALA A 12 35.36 -6.89 -9.77
CA ALA A 12 36.74 -7.15 -9.39
C ALA A 12 36.88 -8.64 -9.04
N MET A 13 37.76 -9.33 -9.77
CA MET A 13 37.93 -10.77 -9.66
C MET A 13 38.88 -11.11 -8.51
N GLY A 14 38.43 -11.87 -7.52
CA GLY A 14 39.28 -12.56 -6.55
C GLY A 14 39.28 -14.05 -6.88
N ASP A 15 40.45 -14.65 -7.11
CA ASP A 15 40.60 -16.08 -7.45
C ASP A 15 39.74 -16.57 -8.64
N GLY A 16 39.48 -15.69 -9.61
CA GLY A 16 38.64 -16.00 -10.78
C GLY A 16 37.12 -15.91 -10.51
N ILE A 17 36.71 -15.46 -9.33
CA ILE A 17 35.31 -15.23 -8.95
C ILE A 17 35.11 -13.72 -8.75
N PRO A 18 34.09 -13.10 -9.35
CA PRO A 18 33.76 -11.70 -9.06
C PRO A 18 33.43 -11.53 -7.57
N ALA A 19 34.09 -10.57 -6.91
CA ALA A 19 33.95 -10.37 -5.47
C ALA A 19 32.51 -9.99 -5.07
N ARG A 20 31.75 -9.26 -5.92
CA ARG A 20 30.35 -8.89 -5.68
C ARG A 20 29.57 -8.74 -7.00
N LEU A 21 28.76 -9.74 -7.37
CA LEU A 21 27.79 -9.59 -8.47
C LEU A 21 26.53 -8.91 -7.94
N ARG A 22 26.26 -7.67 -8.36
CA ARG A 22 24.96 -7.03 -8.10
C ARG A 22 23.86 -7.97 -8.61
N GLY A 23 22.95 -8.39 -7.73
CA GLY A 23 21.87 -9.30 -8.09
C GLY A 23 22.09 -10.77 -7.72
N LEU A 24 23.24 -11.15 -7.15
CA LEU A 24 23.52 -12.50 -6.67
C LEU A 24 24.03 -12.51 -5.21
N ASP A 25 23.66 -13.54 -4.45
CA ASP A 25 24.19 -13.78 -3.10
C ASP A 25 25.58 -14.43 -3.16
N THR A 26 26.20 -14.67 -2.01
CA THR A 26 27.51 -15.31 -1.90
C THR A 26 27.55 -16.74 -2.45
N ASN A 27 26.40 -17.38 -2.65
CA ASN A 27 26.26 -18.72 -3.20
C ASN A 27 25.89 -18.71 -4.70
N GLY A 28 25.80 -17.53 -5.32
CA GLY A 28 25.42 -17.38 -6.72
C GLY A 28 23.91 -17.48 -6.99
N ASN A 29 23.06 -17.44 -5.95
CA ASN A 29 21.61 -17.40 -6.13
C ASN A 29 21.14 -15.97 -6.41
N SER A 30 20.07 -15.83 -7.19
CA SER A 30 19.45 -14.53 -7.42
C SER A 30 18.92 -13.89 -6.13
N ILE A 31 19.37 -12.67 -5.81
CA ILE A 31 18.79 -11.83 -4.74
C ILE A 31 17.58 -11.04 -5.24
N SER A 32 16.92 -11.49 -6.31
CA SER A 32 15.79 -10.80 -6.94
C SER A 32 14.82 -10.28 -5.88
N PRO A 33 14.52 -8.97 -5.87
CA PRO A 33 13.59 -8.42 -4.90
C PRO A 33 12.24 -9.12 -5.07
N THR A 34 11.58 -9.42 -3.95
CA THR A 34 10.22 -9.94 -4.00
C THR A 34 9.29 -8.91 -4.64
N LEU A 35 8.19 -9.35 -5.27
CA LEU A 35 7.22 -8.44 -5.87
C LEU A 35 6.75 -7.38 -4.86
N ALA A 36 6.55 -7.77 -3.60
CA ALA A 36 6.23 -6.85 -2.51
C ALA A 36 7.29 -5.76 -2.29
N LYS A 37 8.59 -6.11 -2.30
CA LYS A 37 9.69 -5.15 -2.15
C LYS A 37 9.80 -4.21 -3.35
N VAL A 38 9.57 -4.71 -4.57
CA VAL A 38 9.55 -3.89 -5.78
C VAL A 38 8.38 -2.89 -5.73
N MET A 39 7.19 -3.36 -5.36
CA MET A 39 6.01 -2.51 -5.22
C MET A 39 6.21 -1.40 -4.18
N ASP A 40 6.82 -1.72 -3.04
CA ASP A 40 7.13 -0.73 -2.00
C ASP A 40 8.19 0.29 -2.46
N ALA A 41 9.29 -0.18 -3.06
CA ALA A 41 10.38 0.68 -3.55
C ALA A 41 9.94 1.64 -4.67
N MET A 42 8.98 1.23 -5.50
CA MET A 42 8.40 2.08 -6.54
C MET A 42 7.26 2.99 -6.02
N GLY A 43 6.99 2.99 -4.71
CA GLY A 43 5.93 3.80 -4.09
C GLY A 43 4.51 3.31 -4.38
N PHE A 44 4.35 2.09 -4.89
CA PHE A 44 3.08 1.44 -5.16
C PHE A 44 2.64 0.58 -3.97
N LYS A 45 2.48 1.17 -2.78
CA LYS A 45 1.75 0.49 -1.70
C LYS A 45 0.30 0.29 -2.13
N ARG A 46 -0.04 -0.95 -2.49
CA ARG A 46 -1.36 -1.38 -2.91
C ARG A 46 -1.82 -2.50 -1.99
N TYR A 47 -3.01 -2.33 -1.45
CA TYR A 47 -3.72 -3.34 -0.68
C TYR A 47 -4.90 -3.83 -1.49
N VAL A 48 -5.09 -5.15 -1.55
CA VAL A 48 -6.24 -5.79 -2.21
C VAL A 48 -6.86 -6.75 -1.22
N TYR A 49 -8.11 -6.51 -0.86
CA TYR A 49 -8.82 -7.30 0.12
C TYR A 49 -10.15 -7.77 -0.44
N GLU A 50 -10.47 -9.04 -0.19
CA GLU A 50 -11.83 -9.55 -0.29
C GLU A 50 -12.47 -9.46 1.10
N LEU A 51 -13.55 -8.70 1.21
CA LEU A 51 -14.24 -8.44 2.47
C LEU A 51 -15.69 -8.94 2.39
N ILE A 52 -16.08 -9.83 3.30
CA ILE A 52 -17.50 -10.16 3.50
C ILE A 52 -18.23 -9.00 4.20
N ASP A 53 -19.56 -9.03 4.20
CA ASP A 53 -20.33 -8.00 4.91
C ASP A 53 -20.04 -8.03 6.42
N GLY A 54 -19.98 -6.84 7.02
CA GLY A 54 -19.59 -6.61 8.41
C GLY A 54 -18.09 -6.73 8.70
N GLN A 55 -17.29 -7.28 7.77
CA GLN A 55 -15.86 -7.52 8.00
C GLN A 55 -15.08 -6.21 8.07
N GLU A 56 -14.21 -6.15 9.08
CA GLU A 56 -13.24 -5.09 9.28
C GLU A 56 -11.82 -5.67 9.23
N LEU A 57 -10.90 -4.95 8.61
CA LEU A 57 -9.51 -5.37 8.46
C LEU A 57 -8.54 -4.21 8.68
N SER A 58 -7.48 -4.48 9.43
CA SER A 58 -6.36 -3.55 9.64
C SER A 58 -5.43 -3.56 8.44
N LEU A 59 -4.93 -2.39 8.05
CA LEU A 59 -3.83 -2.26 7.09
C LEU A 59 -2.44 -2.29 7.77
N GLU A 60 -2.41 -2.41 9.10
CA GLU A 60 -1.18 -2.49 9.92
C GLU A 60 -0.21 -1.32 9.67
N THR A 61 -0.75 -0.16 9.32
CA THR A 61 0.03 1.03 9.01
C THR A 61 -0.54 2.27 9.67
N THR A 62 0.36 3.12 10.14
CA THR A 62 0.08 4.46 10.63
C THR A 62 0.46 5.52 9.60
N ASP A 63 0.66 5.15 8.34
CA ASP A 63 1.04 6.06 7.26
C ASP A 63 -0.04 7.12 7.02
N SER A 64 0.39 8.36 6.82
CA SER A 64 -0.43 9.47 6.34
C SER A 64 -0.21 9.68 4.85
N GLY A 65 -1.15 10.37 4.19
CA GLY A 65 -1.05 10.72 2.78
C GLY A 65 -2.37 10.64 2.03
N LEU A 66 -2.27 10.63 0.70
CA LEU A 66 -3.40 10.49 -0.20
C LEU A 66 -3.64 9.01 -0.52
N TYR A 67 -4.88 8.56 -0.34
CA TYR A 67 -5.30 7.18 -0.61
C TYR A 67 -6.45 7.17 -1.62
N ILE A 68 -6.35 6.29 -2.62
CA ILE A 68 -7.46 5.95 -3.52
C ILE A 68 -8.05 4.64 -3.02
N VAL A 69 -9.35 4.62 -2.74
CA VAL A 69 -10.10 3.43 -2.35
C VAL A 69 -11.10 3.12 -3.46
N TYR A 70 -10.94 1.97 -4.09
CA TYR A 70 -11.79 1.50 -5.18
C TYR A 70 -12.47 0.18 -4.81
N VAL A 71 -13.76 0.08 -5.07
CA VAL A 71 -14.58 -1.09 -4.72
C VAL A 71 -15.12 -1.69 -6.01
N SER A 72 -14.59 -2.85 -6.41
CA SER A 72 -14.81 -3.42 -7.74
C SER A 72 -16.27 -3.77 -8.00
N TYR A 73 -16.99 -4.28 -6.99
CA TYR A 73 -18.38 -4.72 -7.14
C TYR A 73 -19.32 -3.58 -7.59
N TYR A 74 -19.13 -2.38 -7.04
CA TYR A 74 -19.94 -1.20 -7.37
C TYR A 74 -19.28 -0.30 -8.42
N ALA A 75 -18.02 -0.59 -8.80
CA ALA A 75 -17.17 0.30 -9.60
C ALA A 75 -17.03 1.72 -9.01
N TYR A 76 -17.12 1.86 -7.69
CA TYR A 76 -17.05 3.16 -7.01
C TYR A 76 -15.65 3.44 -6.48
N VAL A 77 -15.29 4.73 -6.49
CA VAL A 77 -14.00 5.22 -6.02
C VAL A 77 -14.19 6.38 -5.04
N ALA A 78 -13.33 6.43 -4.04
CA ALA A 78 -13.18 7.56 -3.14
C ALA A 78 -11.71 7.92 -2.98
N LEU A 79 -11.46 9.20 -2.78
CA LEU A 79 -10.15 9.76 -2.50
C LEU A 79 -10.12 10.25 -1.05
N TYR A 80 -9.17 9.75 -0.29
CA TYR A 80 -9.00 10.04 1.13
C TYR A 80 -7.69 10.77 1.37
N ILE A 81 -7.76 11.91 2.04
CA ILE A 81 -6.61 12.60 2.59
C ILE A 81 -6.53 12.21 4.06
N ILE A 82 -5.58 11.34 4.38
CA ILE A 82 -5.33 10.85 5.73
C ILE A 82 -4.23 11.69 6.36
N SER A 83 -4.59 12.47 7.37
CA SER A 83 -3.62 13.23 8.15
C SER A 83 -3.08 12.38 9.32
N PRO A 84 -1.99 12.80 9.99
CA PRO A 84 -1.54 12.13 11.23
C PRO A 84 -2.50 12.36 12.41
N TYR A 85 -3.47 13.28 12.27
CA TYR A 85 -4.47 13.61 13.28
C TYR A 85 -5.83 13.02 12.92
N THR A 86 -6.83 13.18 13.79
CA THR A 86 -8.18 12.59 13.65
C THR A 86 -9.01 13.13 12.47
N HIS A 87 -8.52 14.16 11.79
CA HIS A 87 -9.22 14.79 10.68
C HIS A 87 -8.81 14.15 9.34
N ASN A 88 -9.76 13.48 8.70
CA ASN A 88 -9.62 12.94 7.35
C ASN A 88 -10.62 13.63 6.44
N SER A 89 -10.17 14.04 5.26
CA SER A 89 -11.05 14.57 4.21
C SER A 89 -11.31 13.50 3.18
N ILE A 90 -12.56 13.40 2.73
CA ILE A 90 -12.99 12.46 1.71
C ILE A 90 -13.67 13.20 0.56
N THR A 91 -13.35 12.82 -0.67
CA THR A 91 -14.20 13.07 -1.83
C THR A 91 -14.63 11.75 -2.44
N SER A 92 -15.92 11.62 -2.71
CA SER A 92 -16.51 10.37 -3.22
C SER A 92 -17.71 10.65 -4.10
N TYR A 93 -18.08 9.67 -4.92
CA TYR A 93 -19.25 9.74 -5.79
C TYR A 93 -20.56 9.91 -5.00
N ASP A 94 -20.71 9.18 -3.90
CA ASP A 94 -21.90 9.22 -3.05
C ASP A 94 -21.51 9.38 -1.57
N SER A 95 -21.97 10.49 -0.98
CA SER A 95 -21.85 10.83 0.44
C SER A 95 -22.40 9.77 1.41
N ARG A 96 -23.22 8.82 0.93
CA ARG A 96 -23.79 7.72 1.72
C ARG A 96 -23.10 6.38 1.49
N PHE A 97 -22.13 6.31 0.59
CA PHE A 97 -21.44 5.06 0.28
C PHE A 97 -20.12 4.95 1.04
N PHE A 98 -19.25 5.95 0.92
CA PHE A 98 -17.94 5.97 1.58
C PHE A 98 -17.91 6.94 2.76
N GLY A 99 -17.17 6.60 3.81
CA GLY A 99 -16.79 7.58 4.81
C GLY A 99 -15.77 7.10 5.84
N ASN A 100 -15.58 7.92 6.87
CA ASN A 100 -14.63 7.68 7.94
C ASN A 100 -15.21 6.76 9.02
N PHE A 101 -14.35 6.16 9.84
CA PHE A 101 -14.80 5.41 11.02
C PHE A 101 -15.52 6.33 12.01
N VAL A 102 -16.82 6.10 12.17
CA VAL A 102 -17.70 6.76 13.15
C VAL A 102 -18.54 5.70 13.85
N ALA A 103 -18.96 5.96 15.08
CA ALA A 103 -19.83 5.06 15.82
C ALA A 103 -21.23 5.04 15.18
N SER A 104 -21.68 3.85 14.74
CA SER A 104 -22.99 3.59 14.12
C SER A 104 -23.28 4.41 12.86
N THR A 105 -23.25 3.77 11.69
CA THR A 105 -23.46 4.45 10.41
C THR A 105 -24.01 3.50 9.34
N ASP A 106 -24.82 4.05 8.44
CA ASP A 106 -25.36 3.33 7.27
C ASP A 106 -24.42 3.35 6.06
N LEU A 107 -23.24 3.97 6.22
CA LEU A 107 -22.19 4.02 5.20
C LEU A 107 -21.70 2.61 4.88
N LYS A 108 -21.58 2.33 3.58
CA LYS A 108 -21.31 1.00 3.04
C LYS A 108 -19.84 0.61 3.16
N ILE A 109 -18.92 1.55 2.98
CA ILE A 109 -17.48 1.31 3.06
C ILE A 109 -16.86 2.36 3.96
N LEU A 110 -16.22 1.91 5.04
CA LEU A 110 -15.50 2.79 5.96
C LEU A 110 -14.00 2.62 5.77
N PHE A 111 -13.31 3.71 5.52
CA PHE A 111 -11.85 3.72 5.45
C PHE A 111 -11.31 4.89 6.27
N GLY A 112 -10.21 4.66 6.98
CA GLY A 112 -9.54 5.71 7.72
C GLY A 112 -8.88 5.21 8.98
N ARG A 113 -8.33 6.17 9.72
CA ARG A 113 -7.60 5.93 10.96
C ARG A 113 -8.58 5.80 12.12
N LYS A 114 -8.43 4.76 12.92
CA LYS A 114 -9.14 4.67 14.21
C LYS A 114 -8.36 5.39 15.30
N VAL A 115 -9.08 6.07 16.20
CA VAL A 115 -8.51 6.94 17.24
C VAL A 115 -7.80 6.15 18.33
N ASP A 116 -8.30 4.96 18.66
CA ASP A 116 -7.80 4.08 19.72
C ASP A 116 -6.44 3.44 19.39
N THR A 117 -6.24 3.04 18.14
CA THR A 117 -5.05 2.33 17.67
C THR A 117 -4.10 3.25 16.89
N GLY A 118 -4.61 4.33 16.31
CA GLY A 118 -3.87 5.16 15.37
C GLY A 118 -3.57 4.46 14.04
N VAL A 119 -4.11 3.27 13.79
CA VAL A 119 -3.86 2.45 12.60
C VAL A 119 -4.99 2.64 11.58
N LEU A 120 -4.67 2.47 10.28
CA LEU A 120 -5.65 2.47 9.20
C LEU A 120 -6.44 1.15 9.14
N TYR A 121 -7.75 1.28 8.99
CA TYR A 121 -8.66 0.16 8.80
C TYR A 121 -9.50 0.36 7.53
N ILE A 122 -10.07 -0.75 7.06
CA ILE A 122 -11.14 -0.79 6.06
C ILE A 122 -12.27 -1.66 6.61
N LYS A 123 -13.51 -1.24 6.46
CA LYS A 123 -14.70 -2.01 6.83
C LYS A 123 -15.70 -2.06 5.69
N ASN A 124 -16.29 -3.23 5.49
CA ASN A 124 -17.42 -3.43 4.59
C ASN A 124 -18.72 -3.58 5.40
N ASN A 125 -19.71 -2.74 5.11
CA ASN A 125 -21.08 -2.81 5.63
C ASN A 125 -22.10 -2.77 4.46
N SER A 126 -21.69 -3.23 3.27
CA SER A 126 -22.49 -3.07 2.05
C SER A 126 -23.67 -4.05 1.95
N GLY A 127 -23.72 -5.08 2.80
CA GLY A 127 -24.62 -6.21 2.65
C GLY A 127 -24.16 -7.23 1.61
N GLN A 128 -22.99 -7.02 0.99
CA GLN A 128 -22.45 -7.86 -0.07
C GLN A 128 -20.96 -8.15 0.18
N LYS A 129 -20.45 -9.25 -0.39
CA LYS A 129 -19.01 -9.49 -0.45
C LYS A 129 -18.39 -8.59 -1.52
N VAL A 130 -17.32 -7.87 -1.18
CA VAL A 130 -16.67 -6.91 -2.08
C VAL A 130 -15.18 -7.14 -2.18
N ILE A 131 -14.60 -6.72 -3.30
CA ILE A 131 -13.14 -6.59 -3.48
C ILE A 131 -12.79 -5.11 -3.40
N VAL A 132 -11.93 -4.75 -2.45
CA VAL A 132 -11.45 -3.38 -2.24
C VAL A 132 -9.99 -3.30 -2.64
N ASN A 133 -9.66 -2.32 -3.49
CA ASN A 133 -8.31 -1.96 -3.87
C ASN A 133 -7.98 -0.60 -3.23
N ILE A 134 -6.94 -0.55 -2.42
CA ILE A 134 -6.48 0.67 -1.76
C ILE A 134 -5.08 0.97 -2.27
N LYS A 135 -4.87 2.17 -2.79
CA LYS A 135 -3.56 2.63 -3.25
C LYS A 135 -3.16 3.90 -2.53
N LYS A 136 -2.00 3.89 -1.87
CA LYS A 136 -1.36 5.11 -1.38
C LYS A 136 -0.68 5.80 -2.55
N ILE A 137 -0.89 7.10 -2.70
CA ILE A 137 -0.10 7.95 -3.59
C ILE A 137 1.04 8.53 -2.75
N THR A 138 2.25 8.10 -3.06
CA THR A 138 3.48 8.66 -2.49
C THR A 138 3.88 9.83 -3.38
N ILE A 139 4.07 11.01 -2.79
CA ILE A 139 4.55 12.23 -3.44
C ILE A 139 6.02 12.41 -3.09
#